data_AF-A0A7S1HLK1-F1
#
_entry.id   AF-A0A7S1HLK1-F1
#
_cell.length_a   1.000
_cell.length_b   1.000
_cell.length_c   1.000
_cell.angle_alpha   90.00
_cell.angle_beta   90.00
_cell.angle_gamma   90.00
#
_symmetry.space_group_name_H-M   'P 1'
#
loop_
_entity.id
_entity.type
_entity.pdbx_description
1 polymer ?
#
loop_
_entity_poly.entity_id
_entity_poly.type
_entity_poly.pdbx_seq_one_letter_code
_entity_poly.pdbx_strand_id
1 'polypeptide(L)'
;HLYEASSYFDFMYRAAEALVEAGLAYVDEQTPEQMRENRGDFGKPGVNSPFRDRTPAEHLARLREMRDGQHADGAMVLRAKIDMASPNINLRDPTLYRIKHAEHHATGSTWCIYPMYTFAHPIEDALERITHSICTLEFEDQRPFYDWLLNHLADLGLLARPLPQQIEFGRLNLNYVV
;
A
#
# COMPACT_ATOMS: atom_id res chain seq x y z
N HIS A 1 -23.93 -10.71 4.93
CA HIS A 1 -22.54 -11.02 5.29
C HIS A 1 -21.88 -9.72 5.71
N LEU A 2 -21.13 -9.72 6.81
CA LEU A 2 -20.30 -8.59 7.24
C LEU A 2 -18.86 -8.94 6.86
N TYR A 3 -18.16 -8.00 6.22
CA TYR A 3 -16.74 -8.15 5.87
C TYR A 3 -15.93 -7.13 6.67
N GLU A 4 -14.76 -7.54 7.12
CA GLU A 4 -13.79 -6.67 7.78
C GLU A 4 -12.46 -6.79 7.04
N ALA A 5 -11.80 -5.66 6.77
CA ALA A 5 -10.46 -5.60 6.17
C ALA A 5 -9.46 -6.56 6.83
N SER A 6 -9.56 -6.70 8.15
CA SER A 6 -8.77 -7.60 8.99
C SER A 6 -8.85 -9.08 8.58
N SER A 7 -9.96 -9.49 7.96
CA SER A 7 -10.19 -10.84 7.44
C SER A 7 -9.28 -11.18 6.27
N TYR A 8 -8.67 -10.17 5.63
CA TYR A 8 -7.81 -10.34 4.47
C TYR A 8 -6.33 -10.10 4.76
N PHE A 9 -5.92 -9.88 6.01
CA PHE A 9 -4.52 -9.60 6.35
C PHE A 9 -3.54 -10.68 5.88
N ASP A 10 -3.92 -11.95 5.97
CA ASP A 10 -3.11 -13.05 5.42
C ASP A 10 -2.94 -12.94 3.90
N PHE A 11 -4.01 -12.62 3.16
CA PHE A 11 -3.94 -12.43 1.73
C PHE A 11 -3.07 -11.21 1.38
N MET A 12 -3.26 -10.09 2.08
CA MET A 12 -2.51 -8.86 1.88
C MET A 12 -1.01 -9.06 2.13
N TYR A 13 -0.64 -9.86 3.14
CA TYR A 13 0.76 -10.19 3.40
C TYR A 13 1.36 -11.06 2.28
N ARG A 14 0.63 -12.08 1.83
CA ARG A 14 1.04 -12.92 0.70
C ARG A 14 1.18 -12.12 -0.61
N ALA A 15 0.29 -11.15 -0.83
CA ALA A 15 0.38 -10.21 -1.94
C ALA A 15 1.62 -9.32 -1.84
N ALA A 16 1.96 -8.84 -0.63
CA ALA A 16 3.19 -8.10 -0.38
C ALA A 16 4.45 -8.94 -0.65
N GLU A 17 4.51 -10.20 -0.19
CA GLU A 17 5.63 -11.10 -0.50
C GLU A 17 5.79 -11.29 -2.02
N ALA A 18 4.69 -11.53 -2.75
CA ALA A 18 4.73 -11.71 -4.21
C ALA A 18 5.20 -10.45 -4.96
N LEU A 19 4.78 -9.25 -4.52
CA LEU A 19 5.27 -7.99 -5.08
C LEU A 19 6.77 -7.82 -4.82
N VAL A 20 7.26 -8.19 -3.64
CA VAL A 20 8.70 -8.15 -3.32
C VAL A 20 9.48 -9.12 -4.20
N GLU A 21 9.03 -10.37 -4.32
CA GLU A 21 9.66 -11.39 -5.16
C GLU A 21 9.72 -10.97 -6.63
N ALA A 22 8.69 -10.29 -7.13
CA ALA A 22 8.62 -9.73 -8.47
C ALA A 22 9.46 -8.44 -8.65
N GLY A 23 10.10 -7.93 -7.60
CA GLY A 23 10.85 -6.67 -7.63
C GLY A 23 9.99 -5.41 -7.70
N LEU A 24 8.68 -5.54 -7.45
CA LEU A 24 7.67 -4.48 -7.48
C LEU A 24 7.44 -3.82 -6.12
N ALA A 25 8.08 -4.32 -5.07
CA ALA A 25 8.08 -3.72 -3.73
C ALA A 25 9.43 -3.90 -3.04
N TYR A 26 9.71 -3.03 -2.08
CA TYR A 26 10.95 -3.03 -1.33
C TYR A 26 10.75 -2.52 0.10
N VAL A 27 11.59 -2.99 1.02
CA VAL A 27 11.64 -2.47 2.39
C VAL A 27 12.58 -1.26 2.44
N ASP A 28 12.05 -0.16 2.96
CA ASP A 28 12.72 1.13 3.11
C ASP A 28 12.96 1.41 4.60
N GLU A 29 14.20 1.71 4.94
CA GLU A 29 14.67 2.00 6.32
C GLU A 29 14.96 3.50 6.52
N GLN A 30 14.58 4.33 5.55
CA GLN A 30 14.63 5.78 5.71
C GLN A 30 13.68 6.24 6.82
N THR A 31 14.08 7.28 7.56
CA THR A 31 13.17 7.89 8.53
C THR A 31 11.98 8.56 7.81
N PRO A 32 10.85 8.79 8.49
CA PRO A 32 9.72 9.52 7.92
C PRO A 32 10.10 10.88 7.30
N GLU A 33 11.03 11.60 7.92
CA GLU A 33 11.54 12.88 7.44
C GLU A 33 12.34 12.71 6.15
N GLN A 34 13.24 11.73 6.11
CA GLN A 34 14.05 11.42 4.93
C GLN A 34 13.18 10.95 3.76
N MET A 35 12.17 10.11 4.02
CA MET A 35 11.21 9.68 2.99
C MET A 35 10.45 10.88 2.41
N ARG A 36 10.00 11.81 3.27
CA ARG A 36 9.31 13.03 2.84
C ARG A 36 10.22 13.92 1.98
N GLU A 37 11.46 14.12 2.39
CA GLU A 37 12.45 14.91 1.63
C GLU A 37 12.75 14.27 0.26
N ASN A 38 12.93 12.94 0.23
CA ASN A 38 13.21 12.20 -0.99
C ASN A 38 11.99 12.09 -1.91
N ARG A 39 10.76 12.23 -1.41
CA ARG A 39 9.55 12.21 -2.24
C ARG A 39 9.47 13.41 -3.20
N GLY A 40 10.18 14.49 -2.90
CA GLY A 40 10.13 15.73 -3.67
C GLY A 40 8.77 16.42 -3.56
N ASP A 41 8.48 17.32 -4.51
CA ASP A 41 7.24 18.09 -4.56
C ASP A 41 6.74 18.25 -6.02
N PHE A 42 5.86 19.23 -6.27
CA PHE A 42 5.33 19.52 -7.60
C PHE A 42 6.36 20.18 -8.55
N GLY A 43 7.45 20.74 -8.03
CA GLY A 43 8.53 21.36 -8.80
C GLY A 43 9.83 20.55 -8.84
N LYS A 44 10.02 19.60 -7.92
CA LYS A 44 11.21 18.77 -7.79
C LYS A 44 10.84 17.27 -7.84
N PRO A 45 11.43 16.48 -8.76
CA PRO A 45 11.21 15.04 -8.79
C PRO A 45 11.76 14.37 -7.53
N GLY A 46 11.22 13.21 -7.19
CA GLY A 46 11.71 12.41 -6.09
C GLY A 46 13.07 11.76 -6.39
N VAL A 47 13.74 11.31 -5.34
CA VAL A 47 15.04 10.63 -5.38
C VAL A 47 14.86 9.23 -4.81
N ASN A 48 15.42 8.22 -5.49
CA ASN A 48 15.37 6.84 -5.03
C ASN A 48 15.98 6.70 -3.62
N SER A 49 15.31 5.91 -2.77
CA SER A 49 15.87 5.50 -1.48
C SER A 49 17.20 4.76 -1.69
N PRO A 50 18.20 4.92 -0.81
CA PRO A 50 19.43 4.12 -0.85
C PRO A 50 19.16 2.62 -0.65
N PHE A 51 17.98 2.26 -0.14
CA PHE A 51 17.57 0.88 0.08
C PHE A 51 16.78 0.29 -1.09
N ARG A 52 16.43 1.10 -2.10
CA ARG A 52 15.56 0.70 -3.21
C ARG A 52 16.11 -0.45 -4.06
N ASP A 53 17.42 -0.52 -4.22
CA ASP A 53 18.09 -1.43 -5.17
C ASP A 53 18.66 -2.69 -4.52
N ARG A 54 18.25 -3.04 -3.29
CA ARG A 54 18.56 -4.36 -2.73
C ARG A 54 17.88 -5.46 -3.54
N THR A 55 18.38 -6.68 -3.39
CA THR A 55 17.80 -7.84 -4.07
C THR A 55 16.42 -8.18 -3.50
N PRO A 56 15.54 -8.81 -4.30
CA PRO A 56 14.25 -9.32 -3.81
C PRO A 56 14.38 -10.20 -2.56
N ALA A 57 15.42 -11.04 -2.49
CA ALA A 57 15.65 -11.93 -1.35
C ALA A 57 15.97 -11.16 -0.06
N GLU A 58 16.77 -10.09 -0.14
CA GLU A 58 17.06 -9.22 1.01
C GLU A 58 15.80 -8.49 1.48
N HIS A 59 14.99 -7.98 0.56
CA HIS A 59 13.72 -7.35 0.91
C HIS A 59 12.72 -8.31 1.55
N LEU A 60 12.66 -9.54 1.06
CA LEU A 60 11.79 -10.57 1.61
C LEU A 60 12.19 -10.94 3.04
N ALA A 61 13.50 -11.05 3.30
CA ALA A 61 14.03 -11.25 4.65
C ALA A 61 13.62 -10.09 5.59
N ARG A 62 13.80 -8.84 5.16
CA ARG A 62 13.39 -7.66 5.96
C ARG A 62 11.89 -7.61 6.20
N LEU A 63 11.06 -7.91 5.19
CA LEU A 63 9.60 -7.94 5.35
C LEU A 63 9.16 -8.99 6.38
N ARG A 64 9.87 -10.12 6.47
CA ARG A 64 9.63 -11.14 7.50
C ARG A 64 10.05 -10.65 8.88
N GLU A 65 11.21 -10.02 9.01
CA GLU A 65 11.62 -9.38 10.28
C GLU A 65 10.63 -8.32 10.76
N MET A 66 10.04 -7.53 9.84
CA MET A 66 8.97 -6.59 10.15
C MET A 66 7.75 -7.30 10.73
N ARG A 67 7.30 -8.39 10.08
CA ARG A 67 6.15 -9.20 10.53
C ARG A 67 6.41 -9.89 11.86
N ASP A 68 7.64 -10.31 12.11
CA ASP A 68 8.06 -11.02 13.33
C ASP A 68 8.29 -10.06 14.51
N GLY A 69 8.05 -8.75 14.34
CA GLY A 69 8.14 -7.76 15.42
C GLY A 69 9.58 -7.48 15.87
N GLN A 70 10.57 -7.69 15.00
CA GLN A 70 11.98 -7.51 15.36
C GLN A 70 12.45 -6.04 15.36
N HIS A 71 11.60 -5.13 14.90
CA HIS A 71 11.93 -3.72 14.66
C HIS A 71 10.89 -2.81 15.31
N ALA A 72 11.31 -1.64 15.79
CA ALA A 72 10.42 -0.67 16.43
C ALA A 72 9.45 0.01 15.44
N ASP A 73 8.39 0.62 15.97
CA ASP A 73 7.46 1.46 15.20
C ASP A 73 8.21 2.54 14.42
N GLY A 74 7.92 2.64 13.12
CA GLY A 74 8.56 3.62 12.23
C GLY A 74 10.01 3.34 11.84
N ALA A 75 10.61 2.21 12.29
CA ALA A 75 11.97 1.85 11.92
C ALA A 75 12.12 1.51 10.42
N MET A 76 11.05 0.98 9.81
CA MET A 76 11.00 0.67 8.38
C MET A 76 9.57 0.52 7.89
N VAL A 77 9.41 0.59 6.57
CA VAL A 77 8.14 0.42 5.86
C VAL A 77 8.33 -0.41 4.61
N LEU A 78 7.29 -1.11 4.16
CA LEU A 78 7.26 -1.69 2.82
C LEU A 78 6.72 -0.64 1.86
N ARG A 79 7.39 -0.41 0.73
CA ARG A 79 6.97 0.52 -0.33
C ARG A 79 6.83 -0.19 -1.66
N ALA A 80 5.87 0.23 -2.48
CA ALA A 80 5.85 -0.16 -3.88
C ALA A 80 7.06 0.44 -4.62
N LYS A 81 7.56 -0.27 -5.62
CA LYS A 81 8.64 0.19 -6.51
C LYS A 81 8.01 0.60 -7.84
N ILE A 82 7.74 1.90 -8.00
CA ILE A 82 7.06 2.46 -9.17
C ILE A 82 8.00 3.47 -9.84
N ASP A 83 7.75 4.78 -9.68
CA ASP A 83 8.51 5.84 -10.32
C ASP A 83 8.60 7.07 -9.42
N MET A 84 9.79 7.30 -8.86
CA MET A 84 10.08 8.46 -8.01
C MET A 84 10.03 9.79 -8.78
N ALA A 85 10.13 9.78 -10.11
CA ALA A 85 10.02 10.97 -10.95
C ALA A 85 8.60 11.25 -11.45
N SER A 86 7.61 10.42 -11.08
CA SER A 86 6.24 10.56 -11.57
C SER A 86 5.66 11.95 -11.26
N PRO A 87 4.92 12.58 -12.20
CA PRO A 87 4.19 13.82 -11.92
C PRO A 87 3.07 13.60 -10.90
N ASN A 88 2.54 12.36 -10.80
CA ASN A 88 1.60 11.99 -9.76
C ASN A 88 2.36 11.54 -8.50
N ILE A 89 2.28 12.35 -7.43
CA ILE A 89 2.96 12.10 -6.16
C ILE A 89 2.52 10.78 -5.49
N ASN A 90 1.33 10.27 -5.80
CA ASN A 90 0.85 8.98 -5.28
C ASN A 90 1.53 7.77 -5.94
N LEU A 91 2.18 7.97 -7.10
CA LEU A 91 2.98 6.95 -7.77
C LEU A 91 4.46 6.98 -7.38
N ARG A 92 4.87 7.91 -6.50
CA ARG A 92 6.26 8.00 -6.00
C ARG A 92 6.47 7.03 -4.84
N ASP A 93 6.61 5.75 -5.20
CA ASP A 93 6.86 4.61 -4.30
C ASP A 93 5.99 4.67 -3.01
N PRO A 94 4.65 4.56 -3.10
CA PRO A 94 3.77 4.66 -1.94
C PRO A 94 4.00 3.52 -0.94
N THR A 95 3.78 3.81 0.35
CA THR A 95 3.86 2.83 1.43
C THR A 95 2.73 1.81 1.36
N LEU A 96 3.06 0.53 1.49
CA LEU A 96 2.15 -0.62 1.52
C LEU A 96 1.89 -1.10 2.95
N TYR A 97 2.95 -1.19 3.76
CA TYR A 97 2.89 -1.62 5.16
C TYR A 97 3.74 -0.73 6.06
N ARG A 98 3.29 -0.57 7.30
CA ARG A 98 4.07 0.04 8.39
C ARG A 98 4.08 -0.87 9.62
N ILE A 99 5.14 -0.77 10.42
CA ILE A 99 5.19 -1.38 11.75
C ILE A 99 4.36 -0.53 12.73
N LYS A 100 3.53 -1.21 13.52
CA LYS A 100 2.79 -0.64 14.65
C LYS A 100 2.54 -1.72 15.69
N HIS A 101 3.15 -1.62 16.86
CA HIS A 101 2.91 -2.53 17.99
C HIS A 101 1.65 -2.10 18.76
N ALA A 102 0.49 -2.44 18.21
CA ALA A 102 -0.80 -2.21 18.84
C ALA A 102 -1.71 -3.44 18.65
N GLU A 103 -2.55 -3.70 19.64
CA GLU A 103 -3.56 -4.76 19.57
C GLU A 103 -4.69 -4.35 18.59
N HIS A 104 -5.04 -5.25 17.68
CA HIS A 104 -6.16 -5.07 16.76
C HIS A 104 -7.45 -5.63 17.35
N HIS A 105 -8.55 -4.90 17.26
CA HIS A 105 -9.83 -5.30 17.86
C HIS A 105 -10.34 -6.69 17.43
N ALA A 106 -10.02 -7.12 16.20
CA ALA A 106 -10.46 -8.42 15.65
C ALA A 106 -9.36 -9.49 15.63
N THR A 107 -8.08 -9.12 15.51
CA THR A 107 -6.97 -10.07 15.29
C THR A 107 -5.98 -10.11 16.46
N GLY A 108 -6.27 -9.37 17.54
CA GLY A 108 -5.44 -9.32 18.75
C GLY A 108 -4.01 -8.87 18.44
N SER A 109 -3.03 -9.59 18.97
CA SER A 109 -1.59 -9.33 18.77
C SER A 109 -0.97 -10.19 17.66
N THR A 110 -1.77 -10.77 16.76
CA THR A 110 -1.27 -11.64 15.68
C THR A 110 -0.39 -10.87 14.68
N TRP A 111 -0.62 -9.57 14.54
CA TRP A 111 0.07 -8.70 13.58
C TRP A 111 0.69 -7.50 14.28
N CYS A 112 1.94 -7.20 13.93
CA CYS A 112 2.62 -5.94 14.28
C CYS A 112 2.93 -5.06 13.06
N ILE A 113 2.51 -5.50 11.87
CA ILE A 113 2.51 -4.70 10.64
C ILE A 113 1.09 -4.56 10.13
N TYR A 114 0.75 -3.36 9.68
CA TYR A 114 -0.60 -3.04 9.21
C TYR A 114 -0.54 -2.43 7.81
N PRO A 115 -1.44 -2.87 6.91
CA PRO A 115 -1.49 -2.37 5.55
C PRO A 115 -1.96 -0.92 5.55
N MET A 116 -1.46 -0.14 4.59
CA MET A 116 -1.98 1.19 4.31
C MET A 116 -3.30 1.10 3.55
N TYR A 117 -4.19 2.07 3.74
CA TYR A 117 -5.50 2.12 3.08
C TYR A 117 -5.38 1.93 1.56
N THR A 118 -4.45 2.62 0.92
CA THR A 118 -4.21 2.56 -0.53
C THR A 118 -3.83 1.17 -1.04
N PHE A 119 -3.27 0.31 -0.18
CA PHE A 119 -2.91 -1.07 -0.50
C PHE A 119 -4.03 -2.05 -0.15
N ALA A 120 -4.71 -1.83 0.98
CA ALA A 120 -5.79 -2.68 1.48
C ALA A 120 -7.06 -2.58 0.61
N HIS A 121 -7.52 -1.35 0.34
CA HIS A 121 -8.82 -1.09 -0.31
C HIS A 121 -8.98 -1.75 -1.69
N PRO A 122 -8.01 -1.67 -2.63
CA PRO A 122 -8.17 -2.34 -3.92
C PRO A 122 -8.24 -3.87 -3.79
N ILE A 123 -7.46 -4.45 -2.88
CA ILE A 123 -7.44 -5.90 -2.64
C ILE A 123 -8.79 -6.36 -2.10
N GLU A 124 -9.35 -5.64 -1.14
CA GLU A 124 -10.68 -5.91 -0.59
C GLU A 124 -11.74 -5.91 -1.69
N ASP A 125 -11.78 -4.86 -2.52
CA ASP A 125 -12.71 -4.77 -3.65
C ASP A 125 -12.61 -5.98 -4.58
N ALA A 126 -11.39 -6.39 -4.93
CA ALA A 126 -11.17 -7.51 -5.85
C ALA A 126 -11.57 -8.86 -5.25
N LEU A 127 -11.30 -9.09 -3.96
CA LEU A 127 -11.67 -10.32 -3.25
C LEU A 127 -13.19 -10.43 -3.03
N GLU A 128 -13.84 -9.31 -2.74
CA GLU A 128 -15.29 -9.22 -2.57
C GLU A 128 -16.06 -9.17 -3.89
N ARG A 129 -15.35 -9.14 -5.02
CA ARG A 129 -15.89 -9.07 -6.38
C ARG A 129 -16.73 -7.82 -6.60
N ILE A 130 -16.31 -6.71 -5.99
CA ILE A 130 -16.83 -5.39 -6.32
C ILE A 130 -16.61 -5.15 -7.81
N THR A 131 -17.61 -4.62 -8.49
CA THR A 131 -17.49 -4.24 -9.90
C THR A 131 -17.18 -2.75 -10.04
N HIS A 132 -17.81 -1.93 -9.19
CA HIS A 132 -17.69 -0.47 -9.18
C HIS A 132 -17.45 -0.02 -7.74
N SER A 133 -16.21 0.39 -7.45
CA SER A 133 -15.80 0.93 -6.16
C SER A 133 -16.06 2.43 -6.15
N ILE A 134 -17.08 2.86 -5.42
CA ILE A 134 -17.57 4.24 -5.47
C ILE A 134 -16.99 5.02 -4.29
N CYS A 135 -16.19 6.05 -4.58
CA CYS A 135 -15.54 6.89 -3.57
C CYS A 135 -15.65 8.38 -3.92
N THR A 136 -15.08 9.26 -3.10
CA THR A 136 -15.15 10.71 -3.31
C THR A 136 -13.96 11.24 -4.11
N LEU A 137 -14.08 12.44 -4.69
CA LEU A 137 -13.08 13.05 -5.58
C LEU A 137 -11.65 13.15 -5.02
N GLU A 138 -11.46 13.13 -3.69
CA GLU A 138 -10.13 13.17 -3.07
C GLU A 138 -9.28 11.93 -3.38
N PHE A 139 -9.90 10.87 -3.91
CA PHE A 139 -9.23 9.63 -4.29
C PHE A 139 -8.92 9.52 -5.79
N GLU A 140 -9.28 10.52 -6.60
CA GLU A 140 -9.03 10.50 -8.05
C GLU A 140 -7.54 10.34 -8.37
N ASP A 141 -6.68 11.12 -7.71
CA ASP A 141 -5.23 11.03 -7.90
C ASP A 141 -4.62 9.72 -7.36
N GLN A 142 -5.39 8.94 -6.59
CA GLN A 142 -4.99 7.62 -6.08
C GLN A 142 -5.41 6.48 -7.01
N ARG A 143 -6.40 6.69 -7.89
CA ARG A 143 -6.87 5.69 -8.86
C ARG A 143 -5.74 5.08 -9.71
N PRO A 144 -4.72 5.83 -10.18
CA PRO A 144 -3.60 5.21 -10.90
C PRO A 144 -2.84 4.17 -10.08
N PHE A 145 -2.73 4.36 -8.76
CA PHE A 145 -2.11 3.36 -7.89
C PHE A 145 -3.03 2.15 -7.64
N TYR A 146 -4.35 2.39 -7.52
CA TYR A 146 -5.38 1.35 -7.46
C TYR A 146 -5.25 0.40 -8.67
N ASP A 147 -5.23 0.97 -9.87
CA ASP A 147 -5.11 0.21 -11.13
C ASP A 147 -3.76 -0.50 -11.24
N TRP A 148 -2.66 0.18 -10.86
CA TRP A 148 -1.32 -0.40 -10.85
C TRP A 148 -1.27 -1.67 -9.98
N LEU A 149 -1.77 -1.56 -8.74
CA LEU A 149 -1.74 -2.66 -7.79
C LEU A 149 -2.53 -3.87 -8.30
N LEU A 150 -3.77 -3.65 -8.73
CA LEU A 150 -4.65 -4.73 -9.15
C LEU A 150 -4.16 -5.44 -10.41
N ASN A 151 -3.64 -4.71 -11.38
CA ASN A 151 -3.10 -5.32 -12.59
C ASN A 151 -1.88 -6.19 -12.26
N HIS A 152 -0.94 -5.70 -11.45
CA HIS A 152 0.22 -6.49 -11.05
C HIS A 152 -0.16 -7.72 -10.23
N LEU A 153 -1.10 -7.61 -9.29
CA LEU A 153 -1.57 -8.78 -8.53
C LEU A 153 -2.32 -9.80 -9.42
N ALA A 154 -3.05 -9.34 -10.43
CA ALA A 154 -3.67 -10.23 -11.41
C ALA A 154 -2.62 -10.93 -12.29
N ASP A 155 -1.59 -10.21 -12.74
CA ASP A 155 -0.52 -10.75 -13.58
C ASP A 155 0.36 -11.75 -12.80
N LEU A 156 0.49 -11.56 -11.48
CA LEU A 156 1.10 -12.51 -10.54
C LEU A 156 0.19 -13.71 -10.21
N GLY A 157 -1.01 -13.78 -10.79
CA GLY A 157 -1.96 -14.89 -10.59
C GLY A 157 -2.64 -14.89 -9.22
N LEU A 158 -2.59 -13.79 -8.48
CA LEU A 158 -3.21 -13.67 -7.15
C LEU A 158 -4.65 -13.20 -7.20
N LEU A 159 -5.03 -12.46 -8.24
CA LEU A 159 -6.39 -11.97 -8.45
C LEU A 159 -6.98 -12.47 -9.76
N ALA A 160 -8.26 -12.80 -9.74
CA ALA A 160 -8.99 -13.13 -10.96
C ALA A 160 -9.44 -11.86 -11.69
N ARG A 161 -9.45 -11.90 -13.02
CA ARG A 161 -10.09 -10.88 -13.85
C ARG A 161 -11.58 -11.27 -14.06
N PRO A 162 -12.51 -10.31 -14.25
CA PRO A 162 -12.31 -8.86 -14.35
C PRO A 162 -11.97 -8.19 -13.01
N LEU A 163 -11.22 -7.10 -13.08
CA LEU A 163 -10.84 -6.29 -11.91
C LEU A 163 -11.88 -5.20 -11.64
N PRO A 164 -12.10 -4.80 -10.37
CA PRO A 164 -12.97 -3.69 -10.01
C PRO A 164 -12.52 -2.37 -10.65
N GLN A 165 -13.46 -1.45 -10.85
CA GLN A 165 -13.20 -0.09 -11.32
C GLN A 165 -13.53 0.93 -10.24
N GLN A 166 -12.60 1.83 -9.92
CA GLN A 166 -12.87 2.97 -9.05
C GLN A 166 -13.62 4.07 -9.80
N ILE A 167 -14.66 4.63 -9.17
CA ILE A 167 -15.49 5.73 -9.70
C ILE A 167 -15.70 6.77 -8.60
N GLU A 168 -15.31 8.01 -8.88
CA GLU A 168 -15.36 9.12 -7.94
C GLU A 168 -16.58 10.02 -8.13
N PHE A 169 -17.11 10.57 -7.03
CA PHE A 169 -18.16 11.59 -7.05
C PHE A 169 -17.88 12.74 -6.07
N GLY A 170 -18.55 13.88 -6.29
CA GLY A 170 -18.39 15.06 -5.43
C GLY A 170 -18.96 14.83 -4.03
N ARG A 171 -18.20 15.21 -2.99
CA ARG A 171 -18.66 15.13 -1.60
C ARG A 171 -19.82 16.10 -1.36
N LEU A 172 -20.79 15.69 -0.53
CA LEU A 172 -21.82 16.58 0.00
C LEU A 172 -21.21 17.57 0.99
N ASN A 173 -21.35 18.87 0.70
CA ASN A 173 -21.04 19.94 1.64
C ASN A 173 -22.34 20.59 2.12
N LEU A 174 -22.55 20.63 3.44
CA LEU A 174 -23.71 21.25 4.08
C LEU A 174 -23.30 22.60 4.69
N ASN A 175 -24.08 23.63 4.44
CA ASN A 175 -23.84 24.94 5.04
C ASN A 175 -24.16 24.92 6.55
N TYR A 176 -23.41 25.71 7.33
CA TYR A 176 -23.61 25.92 8.77
C TYR A 176 -23.35 24.71 9.68
N VAL A 177 -22.64 23.68 9.19
CA VAL A 177 -22.18 22.53 9.98
C VAL A 177 -20.66 22.41 9.81
N VAL A 178 -19.94 22.16 10.91
CA VAL A 178 -18.50 21.87 10.94
C VAL A 178 -18.30 20.51 11.59
#